data_AF-A0A1Q7PJD7-F1
#
_entry.id   AF-A0A1Q7PJD7-F1
#
_cell.length_a   1.000
_cell.length_b   1.000
_cell.length_c   1.000
_cell.angle_alpha   90.00
_cell.angle_beta   90.00
_cell.angle_gamma   90.00
#
_symmetry.space_group_name_H-M   'P 1'
#
loop_
_entity.id
_entity.type
_entity.pdbx_description
1 polymer ?
#
loop_
_entity_poly.entity_id
_entity_poly.type
_entity_poly.pdbx_seq_one_letter_code
_entity_poly.pdbx_strand_id
1 'polypeptide(L)'
;MGSRLGSAGLIALVLGFVTVLLGALTANLGAASACLGFPLCNGQIIPDGNYLQHIHWIHRLLAFTLLGYTVWWAIRTRSRGAWGVVALVTLQIGVAAAVVLFGLPRPLQALHVAVGAAVWGGLVVAVVGTHQTPLPPGRAGW
;
A
#
# COMPACT_ATOMS: atom_id res chain seq x y z
N MET A 1 -16.17 18.67 9.17
CA MET A 1 -15.64 17.72 8.16
C MET A 1 -14.12 17.60 8.13
N GLY A 2 -13.34 18.61 8.59
CA GLY A 2 -11.86 18.57 8.55
C GLY A 2 -11.18 17.51 9.43
N SER A 3 -11.73 17.14 10.59
CA SER A 3 -11.13 16.12 11.47
C SER A 3 -11.14 14.71 10.85
N ARG A 4 -12.20 14.35 10.12
CA ARG A 4 -12.35 13.03 9.51
C ARG A 4 -11.39 12.79 8.34
N LEU A 5 -11.03 13.83 7.59
CA LEU A 5 -10.05 13.71 6.50
C LEU A 5 -8.62 13.57 7.04
N GLY A 6 -8.28 14.28 8.13
CA GLY A 6 -6.99 14.12 8.81
C GLY A 6 -6.80 12.71 9.40
N SER A 7 -7.83 12.18 10.08
CA SER A 7 -7.79 10.79 10.57
C SER A 7 -7.70 9.77 9.42
N ALA A 8 -8.33 10.03 8.28
CA ALA A 8 -8.27 9.13 7.14
C ALA A 8 -6.86 9.02 6.53
N GLY A 9 -6.13 10.13 6.43
CA GLY A 9 -4.73 10.14 5.98
C GLY A 9 -3.80 9.40 6.95
N LEU A 10 -3.98 9.61 8.25
CA LEU A 10 -3.24 8.88 9.29
C LEU A 10 -3.45 7.37 9.23
N ILE A 11 -4.68 6.91 9.00
CA ILE A 11 -4.97 5.48 8.81
C ILE A 11 -4.26 4.95 7.56
N ALA A 12 -4.22 5.71 6.46
CA ALA A 12 -3.48 5.31 5.25
C ALA A 12 -1.99 5.14 5.54
N LEU A 13 -1.41 6.05 6.33
CA LEU A 13 0.00 5.97 6.76
C LEU A 13 0.26 4.74 7.62
N VAL A 14 -0.54 4.51 8.66
CA VAL A 14 -0.34 3.33 9.52
C VAL A 14 -0.48 2.04 8.70
N LEU A 15 -1.50 1.95 7.86
CA LEU A 15 -1.74 0.78 7.00
C LEU A 15 -0.57 0.56 6.01
N GLY A 16 -0.11 1.62 5.36
CA GLY A 16 1.03 1.58 4.45
C GLY A 16 2.31 1.14 5.16
N PHE A 17 2.58 1.69 6.35
CA PHE A 17 3.75 1.35 7.14
C PHE A 17 3.76 -0.13 7.55
N VAL A 18 2.65 -0.62 8.10
CA VAL A 18 2.51 -2.03 8.49
C VAL A 18 2.68 -2.95 7.27
N THR A 19 2.13 -2.55 6.10
CA THR A 19 2.29 -3.31 4.85
C THR A 19 3.76 -3.42 4.43
N VAL A 20 4.52 -2.31 4.52
CA VAL A 20 5.96 -2.29 4.21
C VAL A 20 6.75 -3.18 5.18
N LEU A 21 6.46 -3.10 6.49
CA LEU A 21 7.13 -3.95 7.49
C LEU A 21 6.88 -5.44 7.25
N LEU A 22 5.62 -5.82 6.96
CA LEU A 22 5.30 -7.22 6.63
C LEU A 22 5.92 -7.65 5.29
N GLY A 23 6.09 -6.75 4.33
CA GLY A 23 6.83 -7.00 3.10
C GLY A 23 8.30 -7.31 3.37
N ALA A 24 8.95 -6.50 4.21
CA ALA A 24 10.33 -6.73 4.64
C ALA A 24 10.48 -8.04 5.43
N LEU A 25 9.51 -8.36 6.30
CA LEU A 25 9.48 -9.63 7.02
C LEU A 25 9.34 -10.82 6.06
N THR A 26 8.45 -10.71 5.07
CA THR A 26 8.24 -11.75 4.03
C THR A 26 9.51 -12.02 3.25
N ALA A 27 10.25 -10.96 2.87
CA ALA A 27 11.52 -11.08 2.16
C ALA A 27 12.61 -11.72 3.03
N ASN A 28 12.75 -11.30 4.29
CA ASN A 28 13.77 -11.82 5.20
C ASN A 28 13.54 -13.28 5.59
N LEU A 29 12.28 -13.70 5.74
CA LEU A 29 11.93 -15.08 6.07
C LEU A 29 11.87 -16.01 4.85
N GLY A 30 12.06 -15.47 3.63
CA GLY A 30 11.90 -16.24 2.40
C GLY A 30 10.46 -16.72 2.16
N ALA A 31 9.46 -16.12 2.81
CA ALA A 31 8.05 -16.55 2.74
C ALA A 31 7.44 -16.36 1.33
N ALA A 32 8.09 -15.58 0.47
CA ALA A 32 7.71 -15.41 -0.92
C ALA A 32 7.71 -16.72 -1.73
N SER A 33 8.63 -17.66 -1.42
CA SER A 33 8.70 -18.96 -2.11
C SER A 33 7.65 -19.97 -1.63
N ALA A 34 7.03 -19.73 -0.46
CA ALA A 34 6.04 -20.63 0.13
C ALA A 34 4.64 -20.51 -0.49
N CYS A 35 4.34 -19.38 -1.14
CA CYS A 35 3.09 -19.12 -1.84
C CYS A 35 3.38 -18.74 -3.30
N LEU A 36 3.23 -19.70 -4.20
CA LEU A 36 3.37 -19.48 -5.63
C LEU A 36 2.00 -19.17 -6.25
N GLY A 37 2.01 -18.37 -7.31
CA GLY A 37 0.81 -17.91 -8.00
C GLY A 37 0.27 -16.58 -7.49
N PHE A 38 -0.58 -15.96 -8.32
CA PHE A 38 -1.28 -14.70 -8.08
C PHE A 38 -2.65 -14.79 -8.76
N PRO A 39 -3.76 -14.34 -8.13
CA PRO A 39 -3.84 -13.64 -6.85
C PRO A 39 -3.84 -14.57 -5.61
N LEU A 40 -4.20 -15.83 -5.78
CA LEU A 40 -4.26 -16.82 -4.68
C LEU A 40 -2.87 -17.34 -4.30
N CYS A 41 -2.74 -17.84 -3.06
CA CYS A 41 -1.55 -18.57 -2.60
C CYS A 41 -1.77 -20.06 -2.87
N ASN A 42 -1.02 -20.65 -3.82
CA ASN A 42 -1.13 -22.07 -4.18
C ASN A 42 -2.56 -22.53 -4.52
N GLY A 43 -3.39 -21.64 -5.09
CA GLY A 43 -4.79 -21.91 -5.42
C GLY A 43 -5.76 -21.86 -4.23
N GLN A 44 -5.30 -21.58 -3.02
CA GLN A 44 -6.13 -21.47 -1.82
C GLN A 44 -6.44 -20.01 -1.47
N ILE A 45 -7.68 -19.76 -1.02
CA ILE A 45 -8.12 -18.44 -0.54
C ILE A 45 -7.61 -18.18 0.88
N ILE A 46 -7.69 -19.19 1.75
CA ILE A 46 -7.09 -19.19 3.08
C ILE A 46 -6.08 -20.34 3.06
N PRO A 47 -4.78 -20.08 3.28
CA PRO A 47 -3.78 -21.15 3.28
C PRO A 47 -3.96 -22.01 4.54
N ASP A 48 -3.95 -23.33 4.36
CA ASP A 48 -3.98 -24.30 5.48
C ASP A 48 -2.57 -24.73 5.91
N GLY A 49 -1.53 -24.16 5.27
CA GLY A 49 -0.14 -24.59 5.48
C GLY A 49 0.60 -23.84 6.58
N ASN A 50 1.90 -23.64 6.39
CA ASN A 50 2.79 -23.21 7.48
C ASN A 50 2.71 -21.70 7.80
N TYR A 51 3.36 -21.29 8.88
CA TYR A 51 3.42 -19.88 9.30
C TYR A 51 4.00 -18.93 8.23
N LEU A 52 4.92 -19.39 7.36
CA LEU A 52 5.47 -18.58 6.27
C LEU A 52 4.39 -18.26 5.22
N GLN A 53 3.55 -19.23 4.87
CA GLN A 53 2.42 -19.01 3.97
C GLN A 53 1.44 -18.01 4.56
N HIS A 54 1.12 -18.12 5.86
CA HIS A 54 0.27 -17.15 6.54
C HIS A 54 0.86 -15.73 6.52
N ILE A 55 2.16 -15.56 6.78
CA ILE A 55 2.81 -14.24 6.73
C ILE A 55 2.69 -13.61 5.34
N HIS A 56 3.02 -14.37 4.29
CA HIS A 56 2.94 -13.86 2.92
C HIS A 56 1.49 -13.58 2.50
N TRP A 57 0.54 -14.42 2.93
CA TRP A 57 -0.89 -14.20 2.69
C TRP A 57 -1.42 -12.95 3.39
N ILE A 58 -1.07 -12.72 4.66
CA ILE A 58 -1.44 -11.50 5.40
C ILE A 58 -0.85 -10.26 4.71
N HIS A 59 0.40 -10.33 4.23
CA HIS A 59 1.01 -9.24 3.47
C HIS A 59 0.21 -8.91 2.20
N ARG A 60 -0.23 -9.92 1.44
CA ARG A 60 -1.11 -9.73 0.25
C ARG A 60 -2.45 -9.09 0.63
N LEU A 61 -3.08 -9.58 1.70
CA LEU A 61 -4.35 -9.05 2.18
C LEU A 61 -4.22 -7.57 2.57
N LEU A 62 -3.14 -7.19 3.25
CA LEU A 62 -2.85 -5.80 3.58
C LEU A 62 -2.62 -4.94 2.34
N ALA A 63 -1.92 -5.45 1.33
CA ALA A 63 -1.70 -4.73 0.08
C ALA A 63 -3.04 -4.43 -0.64
N PHE A 64 -3.95 -5.40 -0.72
CA PHE A 64 -5.29 -5.18 -1.29
C PHE A 64 -6.15 -4.25 -0.43
N THR A 65 -6.05 -4.36 0.89
CA THR A 65 -6.74 -3.45 1.83
C THR A 65 -6.25 -2.02 1.63
N LEU A 66 -4.94 -1.82 1.47
CA LEU A 66 -4.32 -0.53 1.20
C LEU A 66 -4.80 0.06 -0.13
N LEU A 67 -4.89 -0.75 -1.19
CA LEU A 67 -5.45 -0.32 -2.46
C LEU A 67 -6.91 0.13 -2.31
N GLY A 68 -7.77 -0.69 -1.72
CA GLY A 68 -9.19 -0.34 -1.54
C GLY A 68 -9.37 0.92 -0.68
N TYR A 69 -8.57 1.05 0.38
CA TYR A 69 -8.60 2.20 1.26
C TYR A 69 -8.12 3.49 0.55
N THR A 70 -7.02 3.43 -0.20
CA THR A 70 -6.49 4.58 -0.94
C THR A 70 -7.43 5.02 -2.06
N VAL A 71 -8.12 4.08 -2.73
CA VAL A 71 -9.17 4.40 -3.71
C VAL A 71 -10.34 5.11 -3.04
N TRP A 72 -10.86 4.58 -1.93
CA TRP A 72 -11.93 5.23 -1.17
C TRP A 72 -11.52 6.65 -0.72
N TRP A 73 -10.30 6.80 -0.22
CA TRP A 73 -9.75 8.09 0.19
C TRP A 73 -9.59 9.05 -0.99
N ALA A 74 -9.14 8.57 -2.15
CA ALA A 74 -9.02 9.37 -3.37
C ALA A 74 -10.38 9.84 -3.90
N ILE A 75 -11.40 8.98 -3.84
CA ILE A 75 -12.78 9.34 -4.21
C ILE A 75 -13.35 10.39 -3.26
N ARG A 76 -13.08 10.26 -1.95
CA ARG A 76 -13.57 11.18 -0.91
C ARG A 76 -12.88 12.54 -0.92
N THR A 77 -11.57 12.58 -1.16
CA THR A 77 -10.79 13.83 -1.18
C THR A 77 -10.74 14.49 -2.54
N ARG A 78 -10.98 13.72 -3.62
CA ARG A 78 -10.82 14.15 -5.03
C ARG A 78 -9.51 14.86 -5.34
N SER A 79 -8.46 14.60 -4.55
CA SER A 79 -7.15 15.22 -4.73
C SER A 79 -6.32 14.47 -5.77
N ARG A 80 -5.55 15.21 -6.58
CA ARG A 80 -4.59 14.61 -7.54
C ARG A 80 -3.52 13.78 -6.83
N GLY A 81 -3.10 14.20 -5.63
CA GLY A 81 -2.14 13.48 -4.80
C GLY A 81 -2.64 12.09 -4.38
N ALA A 82 -3.89 11.98 -3.92
CA ALA A 82 -4.48 10.70 -3.54
C ALA A 82 -4.59 9.73 -4.74
N TRP A 83 -4.97 10.23 -5.92
CA TRP A 83 -4.96 9.42 -7.14
C TRP A 83 -3.55 9.00 -7.57
N GLY A 84 -2.54 9.85 -7.34
CA GLY A 84 -1.13 9.48 -7.52
C GLY A 84 -0.71 8.31 -6.63
N VAL A 85 -1.14 8.31 -5.37
CA VAL A 85 -0.91 7.17 -4.45
C VAL A 85 -1.59 5.90 -4.96
N VAL A 86 -2.84 5.98 -5.40
CA VAL A 86 -3.56 4.83 -5.98
C VAL A 86 -2.79 4.23 -7.16
N ALA A 87 -2.26 5.06 -8.05
CA ALA A 87 -1.46 4.62 -9.19
C ALA A 87 -0.17 3.91 -8.73
N LEU A 88 0.53 4.46 -7.72
CA LEU A 88 1.73 3.84 -7.15
C LEU A 88 1.43 2.49 -6.47
N VAL A 89 0.34 2.39 -5.71
CA VAL A 89 -0.07 1.12 -5.06
C VAL A 89 -0.44 0.08 -6.11
N THR A 90 -1.13 0.49 -7.17
CA THR A 90 -1.48 -0.41 -8.29
C THR A 90 -0.22 -0.92 -8.99
N LEU A 91 0.74 -0.04 -9.27
CA LEU A 91 2.04 -0.41 -9.81
C LEU A 91 2.78 -1.38 -8.88
N GLN A 92 2.78 -1.12 -7.57
CA GLN A 92 3.43 -1.96 -6.57
C GLN A 92 2.88 -3.40 -6.57
N ILE A 93 1.55 -3.55 -6.64
CA ILE A 93 0.90 -4.86 -6.72
C ILE A 93 1.24 -5.56 -8.04
N GLY A 94 1.27 -4.83 -9.16
CA GLY A 94 1.68 -5.37 -10.45
C GLY A 94 3.12 -5.90 -10.45
N VAL A 95 4.06 -5.12 -9.90
CA VAL A 95 5.45 -5.54 -9.74
C VAL A 95 5.55 -6.74 -8.79
N ALA A 96 4.79 -6.77 -7.69
CA ALA A 96 4.74 -7.91 -6.78
C ALA A 96 4.26 -9.19 -7.46
N ALA A 97 3.21 -9.10 -8.28
CA ALA A 97 2.70 -10.21 -9.07
C ALA A 97 3.78 -10.71 -10.05
N ALA A 98 4.50 -9.79 -10.72
CA ALA A 98 5.61 -10.14 -11.60
C ALA A 98 6.73 -10.88 -10.84
N VAL A 99 7.10 -10.45 -9.63
CA VAL A 99 8.09 -11.16 -8.79
C VAL A 99 7.71 -12.63 -8.62
N VAL A 100 6.45 -12.93 -8.28
CA VAL A 100 6.01 -14.31 -8.03
C VAL A 100 5.88 -15.10 -9.34
N LEU A 101 5.29 -14.51 -10.39
CA LEU A 101 5.03 -15.19 -11.66
C LEU A 101 6.32 -15.50 -12.44
N PHE A 102 7.37 -14.68 -12.30
CA PHE A 102 8.66 -14.90 -12.96
C PHE A 102 9.68 -15.67 -12.11
N GLY A 103 9.27 -16.26 -10.98
CA GLY A 103 10.15 -17.11 -10.17
C GLY A 103 11.17 -16.34 -9.32
N LEU A 104 10.76 -15.19 -8.78
CA LEU A 104 11.51 -14.37 -7.81
C LEU A 104 12.88 -13.85 -8.31
N PRO A 105 13.00 -13.28 -9.52
CA PRO A 105 14.28 -12.74 -9.99
C PRO A 105 14.68 -11.49 -9.17
N ARG A 106 15.96 -11.42 -8.76
CA ARG A 106 16.48 -10.32 -7.90
C ARG A 106 16.18 -8.91 -8.42
N PRO A 107 16.26 -8.62 -9.73
CA PRO A 107 15.92 -7.29 -10.24
C PRO A 107 14.47 -6.89 -9.97
N LEU A 108 13.51 -7.81 -10.11
CA LEU A 108 12.10 -7.53 -9.82
C LEU A 108 11.86 -7.35 -8.32
N GLN A 109 12.57 -8.10 -7.48
CA GLN A 109 12.50 -7.89 -6.03
C GLN A 109 13.02 -6.50 -5.64
N ALA A 110 14.14 -6.07 -6.22
CA ALA A 110 14.68 -4.72 -6.00
C ALA A 110 13.71 -3.64 -6.51
N LEU A 111 13.12 -3.83 -7.69
CA LEU A 111 12.09 -2.93 -8.22
C LEU A 111 10.86 -2.87 -7.31
N HIS A 112 10.42 -4.01 -6.78
CA HIS A 112 9.31 -4.08 -5.83
C HIS A 112 9.62 -3.27 -4.56
N VAL A 113 10.82 -3.37 -4.01
CA VAL A 113 11.22 -2.56 -2.84
C VAL A 113 11.29 -1.07 -3.19
N ALA A 114 11.83 -0.71 -4.35
CA ALA A 114 11.94 0.68 -4.79
C ALA A 114 10.57 1.34 -4.99
N VAL A 115 9.64 0.65 -5.67
CA VAL A 115 8.26 1.14 -5.84
C VAL A 115 7.52 1.15 -4.49
N GLY A 116 7.79 0.20 -3.59
CA GLY A 116 7.25 0.19 -2.24
C GLY A 116 7.68 1.41 -1.41
N ALA A 117 8.95 1.81 -1.52
CA ALA A 117 9.45 3.03 -0.91
C ALA A 117 8.80 4.29 -1.52
N ALA A 118 8.54 4.30 -2.84
CA ALA A 118 7.82 5.38 -3.50
C ALA A 118 6.35 5.47 -3.03
N VAL A 119 5.66 4.35 -2.82
CA VAL A 119 4.32 4.31 -2.21
C VAL A 119 4.35 4.94 -0.82
N TRP A 120 5.32 4.58 0.01
CA TRP A 120 5.46 5.13 1.36
C TRP A 120 5.70 6.64 1.34
N GLY A 121 6.66 7.11 0.54
CA GLY A 121 6.92 8.54 0.37
C GLY A 121 5.71 9.30 -0.19
N GLY A 122 5.02 8.70 -1.18
CA GLY A 122 3.81 9.27 -1.76
C GLY A 122 2.67 9.43 -0.76
N LEU A 123 2.46 8.44 0.14
CA LEU A 123 1.51 8.54 1.24
C LEU A 123 1.86 9.70 2.18
N VAL A 124 3.12 9.82 2.59
CA VAL A 124 3.59 10.91 3.46
C VAL A 124 3.35 12.27 2.80
N VAL A 125 3.76 12.45 1.55
CA VAL A 125 3.58 13.71 0.81
C VAL A 125 2.11 14.05 0.64
N ALA A 126 1.28 13.07 0.25
CA ALA A 126 -0.13 13.29 0.01
C ALA A 126 -0.88 13.65 1.30
N VAL A 127 -0.55 13.04 2.44
CA VAL A 127 -1.13 13.39 3.74
C VAL A 127 -0.67 14.77 4.19
N VAL A 128 0.63 15.07 4.18
CA VAL A 128 1.15 16.40 4.56
C VAL A 128 0.57 17.50 3.68
N GLY A 129 0.46 17.28 2.37
CA GLY A 129 -0.15 18.23 1.44
C GLY A 129 -1.63 18.54 1.76
N THR A 130 -2.40 17.58 2.28
CA THR A 130 -3.78 17.82 2.71
C THR A 130 -3.90 18.65 4.00
N HIS A 131 -2.84 18.71 4.82
CA HIS A 131 -2.82 19.53 6.05
C HIS A 131 -2.41 20.98 5.77
N GLN A 132 -1.78 21.27 4.63
CA GLN A 132 -1.24 22.59 4.31
C GLN A 132 -2.19 23.49 3.52
N THR A 133 -3.36 23.02 3.06
CA THR A 133 -4.36 23.89 2.42
C THR A 133 -4.78 25.01 3.38
N PRO A 134 -4.36 26.28 3.14
CA PRO A 134 -4.69 27.38 4.04
C PRO A 134 -6.19 27.62 4.04
N LEU A 135 -6.77 27.94 5.19
CA LEU A 135 -8.13 28.49 5.24
C LEU A 135 -8.19 29.71 4.31
N PRO A 136 -9.23 29.86 3.47
CA PRO A 136 -9.33 31.01 2.60
C PRO A 136 -9.27 32.31 3.42
N PRO A 137 -8.39 33.28 3.08
CA PRO A 137 -8.37 34.56 3.73
C PRO A 137 -9.66 35.30 3.34
N GLY A 138 -10.64 35.32 4.23
CA GLY A 138 -11.85 36.13 4.01
C GLY A 138 -13.07 35.67 4.78
N ARG A 139 -13.07 35.84 6.10
CA ARG A 139 -14.21 36.32 6.93
C ARG A 139 -13.69 36.95 8.23
N ALA A 140 -12.84 37.95 8.10
CA ALA A 140 -12.57 38.91 9.17
C ALA A 140 -12.88 40.29 8.57
N GLY A 141 -14.14 40.68 8.61
CA GLY A 141 -14.62 41.92 7.99
C GLY A 141 -16.13 42.01 8.06
N TRP A 142 -16.59 42.97 8.88
CA TRP A 142 -17.96 43.36 9.25
C TRP A 142 -18.59 42.58 10.39
#